data_AF-A0A0F0GJC9-F1
#
_entry.id   AF-A0A0F0GJC9-F1
#
_cell.length_a   1.000
_cell.length_b   1.000
_cell.length_c   1.000
_cell.angle_alpha   90.00
_cell.angle_beta   90.00
_cell.angle_gamma   90.00
#
_symmetry.space_group_name_H-M   'P 1'
#
loop_
_entity.id
_entity.type
_entity.pdbx_description
1 polymer ?
#
loop_
_entity_poly.entity_id
_entity_poly.type
_entity_poly.pdbx_seq_one_letter_code
_entity_poly.pdbx_strand_id
1 'polypeptide(L)'
;GVTVVPEIEMPGHARAALAAYPSLGNFPSRTLPVWTGWGVSDALYGVQEETFAFLRDVLTEVLEVFPSPHIHIGGDECPAVEWETSPLAAARITAEGLPDASALHGWFLGRISSFLVSQGRHPILWDDGENPDGLPLAAAVMIWRDPEHGRAAVRRGHNLVMAPFLSTYLDYPQSADGEPPGQPAAVVTLEDVYRNDPLPPDWDPAWAARVLGTQGQLWTEFVRTPEHAEYLAFPRLCALAESAWSVERDWHDFRARLDAHTPMLARIAPHHRRVRTSGVTAEERRTHSGC
;
A
#
# COMPACT_ATOMS: atom_id res chain seq x y z
N GLY A 1 -19.53 -3.87 -8.80
CA GLY A 1 -18.37 -3.71 -9.68
C GLY A 1 -17.15 -3.36 -8.86
N VAL A 2 -16.71 -4.26 -7.99
CA VAL A 2 -15.44 -4.16 -7.26
C VAL A 2 -14.57 -5.30 -7.76
N THR A 3 -13.37 -4.99 -8.24
CA THR A 3 -12.38 -6.00 -8.64
C THR A 3 -11.49 -6.27 -7.44
N VAL A 4 -11.33 -7.55 -7.07
CA VAL A 4 -10.39 -7.96 -6.02
C VAL A 4 -9.03 -8.18 -6.66
N VAL A 5 -8.05 -7.35 -6.31
CA VAL A 5 -6.65 -7.48 -6.72
C VAL A 5 -5.90 -8.20 -5.60
N PRO A 6 -5.48 -9.47 -5.77
CA PRO A 6 -4.72 -10.16 -4.75
C PRO A 6 -3.29 -9.62 -4.68
N GLU A 7 -2.74 -9.62 -3.47
CA GLU A 7 -1.33 -9.36 -3.20
C GLU A 7 -0.66 -10.60 -2.61
N ILE A 8 0.42 -11.06 -3.24
CA ILE A 8 1.33 -12.06 -2.68
C ILE A 8 2.70 -11.42 -2.60
N GLU A 9 3.06 -10.99 -1.41
CA GLU A 9 4.23 -10.17 -1.17
C GLU A 9 5.55 -10.95 -1.38
N MET A 10 6.49 -10.31 -2.07
CA MET A 10 7.82 -10.84 -2.36
C MET A 10 8.78 -9.73 -2.80
N PRO A 11 10.11 -9.90 -2.70
CA PRO A 11 10.81 -10.99 -2.02
C PRO A 11 10.92 -10.81 -0.49
N GLY A 12 10.60 -9.60 0.01
CA GLY A 12 10.46 -9.27 1.43
C GLY A 12 9.19 -9.86 2.07
N HIS A 13 9.00 -9.55 3.36
CA HIS A 13 7.82 -9.92 4.16
C HIS A 13 7.38 -11.40 4.05
N ALA A 14 8.34 -12.28 3.72
CA ALA A 14 8.11 -13.68 3.40
C ALA A 14 8.15 -14.60 4.64
N ARG A 15 8.18 -14.04 5.85
CA ARG A 15 8.45 -14.78 7.10
C ARG A 15 7.52 -15.96 7.33
N ALA A 16 6.24 -15.84 6.98
CA ALA A 16 5.28 -16.93 7.12
C ALA A 16 5.64 -18.11 6.19
N ALA A 17 5.97 -17.83 4.93
CA ALA A 17 6.34 -18.85 3.96
C ALA A 17 7.69 -19.49 4.30
N LEU A 18 8.68 -18.70 4.70
CA LEU A 18 10.00 -19.19 5.11
C LEU A 18 9.95 -20.03 6.40
N ALA A 19 9.01 -19.75 7.30
CA ALA A 19 8.79 -20.59 8.47
C ALA A 19 8.21 -21.96 8.10
N ALA A 20 7.31 -22.02 7.12
CA ALA A 20 6.72 -23.26 6.63
C ALA A 20 7.69 -24.05 5.73
N TYR A 21 8.46 -23.35 4.90
CA TYR A 21 9.36 -23.92 3.90
C TYR A 21 10.75 -23.23 3.96
N PRO A 22 11.60 -23.61 4.93
CA PRO A 22 12.93 -23.01 5.09
C PRO A 22 13.82 -23.10 3.84
N SER A 23 13.60 -24.13 3.00
CA SER A 23 14.33 -24.34 1.76
C SER A 23 14.14 -23.23 0.72
N LEU A 24 13.13 -22.38 0.87
CA LEU A 24 12.86 -21.26 -0.02
C LEU A 24 13.69 -20.01 0.29
N GLY A 25 14.37 -19.96 1.44
CA GLY A 25 15.14 -18.80 1.88
C GLY A 25 16.60 -18.81 1.42
N ASN A 26 17.33 -17.76 1.81
CA ASN A 26 18.76 -17.59 1.54
C ASN A 26 19.69 -18.57 2.27
N PHE A 27 19.19 -19.18 3.35
CA PHE A 27 19.90 -20.15 4.17
C PHE A 27 19.00 -21.38 4.41
N PRO A 28 18.93 -22.32 3.44
CA PRO A 28 17.95 -23.42 3.44
C PRO A 28 17.93 -24.32 4.70
N SER A 29 19.04 -24.38 5.44
CA SER A 29 19.16 -25.16 6.69
C SER A 29 18.69 -24.40 7.93
N ARG A 30 18.39 -23.10 7.83
CA ARG A 30 17.98 -22.25 8.94
C ARG A 30 16.46 -22.25 9.06
N THR A 31 15.95 -22.82 10.16
CA THR A 31 14.52 -22.72 10.50
C THR A 31 14.22 -21.41 11.21
N LEU A 32 13.12 -20.78 10.84
CA LEU A 32 12.67 -19.51 11.38
C LEU A 32 11.22 -19.66 11.91
N PRO A 33 10.86 -19.11 13.07
CA PRO A 33 9.45 -19.12 13.49
C PRO A 33 8.60 -18.20 12.61
N VAL A 34 7.27 -18.37 12.62
CA VAL A 34 6.39 -17.29 12.12
C VAL A 34 6.68 -16.03 12.92
N TRP A 35 6.82 -14.89 12.23
CA TRP A 35 7.19 -13.65 12.89
C TRP A 35 6.00 -13.06 13.65
N THR A 36 6.19 -12.74 14.92
CA THR A 36 5.15 -12.20 15.81
C THR A 36 5.46 -10.77 16.26
N GLY A 37 6.40 -10.12 15.57
CA GLY A 37 6.74 -8.71 15.75
C GLY A 37 6.39 -7.91 14.49
N TRP A 38 6.73 -6.63 14.50
CA TRP A 38 6.45 -5.68 13.42
C TRP A 38 7.74 -5.03 12.92
N GLY A 39 7.66 -4.41 11.76
CA GLY A 39 8.77 -3.73 11.08
C GLY A 39 9.28 -4.52 9.88
N VAL A 40 10.52 -4.26 9.49
CA VAL A 40 11.15 -4.86 8.30
C VAL A 40 11.96 -6.09 8.68
N SER A 41 11.73 -7.22 8.00
CA SER A 41 12.50 -8.44 8.23
C SER A 41 13.63 -8.58 7.21
N ASP A 42 14.84 -8.87 7.70
CA ASP A 42 15.96 -9.24 6.82
C ASP A 42 15.76 -10.60 6.13
N ALA A 43 14.78 -11.41 6.58
CA ALA A 43 14.54 -12.75 6.03
C ALA A 43 13.75 -12.68 4.72
N LEU A 44 14.48 -12.78 3.61
CA LEU A 44 13.94 -12.73 2.26
C LEU A 44 13.81 -14.11 1.61
N TYR A 45 12.96 -14.21 0.60
CA TYR A 45 13.03 -15.33 -0.35
C TYR A 45 14.43 -15.44 -0.97
N GLY A 46 14.90 -16.67 -1.14
CA GLY A 46 16.12 -16.99 -1.85
C GLY A 46 15.97 -16.86 -3.37
N VAL A 47 17.11 -16.86 -4.07
CA VAL A 47 17.21 -16.58 -5.52
C VAL A 47 17.47 -17.84 -6.38
N GLN A 48 17.22 -19.02 -5.81
CA GLN A 48 17.29 -20.32 -6.45
C GLN A 48 16.03 -20.65 -7.27
N GLU A 49 16.16 -21.53 -8.27
CA GLU A 49 15.05 -21.87 -9.17
C GLU A 49 13.89 -22.56 -8.45
N GLU A 50 14.16 -23.30 -7.37
CA GLU A 50 13.15 -23.93 -6.53
C GLU A 50 12.22 -22.88 -5.89
N THR A 51 12.76 -21.74 -5.46
CA THR A 51 11.97 -20.62 -4.92
C THR A 51 11.07 -20.01 -5.99
N PHE A 52 11.61 -19.77 -7.19
CA PHE A 52 10.81 -19.26 -8.30
C PHE A 52 9.76 -20.27 -8.78
N ALA A 53 10.02 -21.58 -8.72
CA ALA A 53 9.04 -22.61 -9.03
C ALA A 53 7.87 -22.55 -8.03
N PHE A 54 8.17 -22.53 -6.73
CA PHE A 54 7.15 -22.37 -5.69
C PHE A 54 6.30 -21.12 -5.88
N LEU A 55 6.92 -19.96 -6.14
CA LEU A 55 6.18 -18.70 -6.32
C LEU A 55 5.31 -18.72 -7.57
N ARG A 56 5.75 -19.34 -8.66
CA ARG A 56 4.93 -19.53 -9.85
C ARG A 56 3.75 -20.45 -9.60
N ASP A 57 3.94 -21.53 -8.83
CA ASP A 57 2.86 -22.45 -8.48
C ASP A 57 1.80 -21.73 -7.63
N VAL A 58 2.22 -21.01 -6.58
CA VAL A 58 1.33 -20.18 -5.75
C VAL A 58 0.59 -19.14 -6.58
N LEU A 59 1.31 -18.39 -7.42
CA LEU A 59 0.68 -17.39 -8.27
C LEU A 59 -0.29 -18.03 -9.27
N THR A 60 0.03 -19.19 -9.84
CA THR A 60 -0.88 -19.91 -10.75
C THR A 60 -2.22 -20.20 -10.06
N GLU A 61 -2.19 -20.73 -8.83
CA GLU A 61 -3.41 -20.95 -8.05
C GLU A 61 -4.16 -19.63 -7.77
N VAL A 62 -3.44 -18.55 -7.44
CA VAL A 62 -4.04 -17.22 -7.26
C VAL A 62 -4.70 -16.74 -8.55
N LEU A 63 -4.08 -16.93 -9.72
CA LEU A 63 -4.64 -16.51 -11.01
C LEU A 63 -5.91 -17.28 -11.39
N GLU A 64 -6.06 -18.51 -10.93
CA GLU A 64 -7.28 -19.32 -11.11
C GLU A 64 -8.44 -18.79 -10.27
N VAL A 65 -8.16 -18.33 -9.04
CA VAL A 65 -9.17 -17.81 -8.11
C VAL A 65 -9.58 -16.38 -8.44
N PHE A 66 -8.62 -15.52 -8.80
CA PHE A 66 -8.85 -14.09 -8.97
C PHE A 66 -8.90 -13.70 -10.45
N PRO A 67 -10.06 -13.25 -10.97
CA PRO A 67 -10.20 -12.88 -12.38
C PRO A 67 -9.53 -11.54 -12.71
N SER A 68 -9.06 -10.78 -11.71
CA SER A 68 -8.44 -9.46 -11.90
C SER A 68 -7.31 -9.52 -12.94
N PRO A 69 -7.27 -8.59 -13.91
CA PRO A 69 -6.13 -8.49 -14.82
C PRO A 69 -4.89 -8.00 -14.07
N HIS A 70 -5.04 -7.33 -12.94
CA HIS A 70 -3.93 -6.87 -12.10
C HIS A 70 -3.65 -7.83 -10.95
N ILE A 71 -2.37 -8.01 -10.61
CA ILE A 71 -1.88 -8.83 -9.50
C ILE A 71 -0.78 -8.06 -8.79
N HIS A 72 -0.92 -7.83 -7.49
CA HIS A 72 0.10 -7.16 -6.70
C HIS A 72 1.12 -8.19 -6.21
N ILE A 73 2.41 -7.88 -6.33
CA ILE A 73 3.49 -8.77 -5.85
C ILE A 73 4.36 -8.13 -4.77
N GLY A 74 3.91 -7.01 -4.20
CA GLY A 74 4.60 -6.31 -3.12
C GLY A 74 5.84 -5.60 -3.63
N GLY A 75 6.98 -5.92 -3.02
CA GLY A 75 8.30 -5.44 -3.44
C GLY A 75 8.85 -4.30 -2.58
N ASP A 76 8.15 -3.89 -1.53
CA ASP A 76 8.61 -2.92 -0.56
C ASP A 76 9.52 -3.55 0.52
N GLU A 77 10.23 -2.67 1.23
CA GLU A 77 10.98 -2.98 2.46
C GLU A 77 11.83 -4.25 2.36
N CYS A 78 12.66 -4.32 1.32
CA CYS A 78 13.46 -5.50 1.00
C CYS A 78 14.96 -5.27 1.22
N PRO A 79 15.44 -5.19 2.47
CA PRO A 79 16.84 -4.91 2.75
C PRO A 79 17.73 -6.06 2.25
N ALA A 80 18.77 -5.74 1.49
CA ALA A 80 19.63 -6.74 0.84
C ALA A 80 20.53 -7.54 1.81
N VAL A 81 20.40 -7.35 3.13
CA VAL A 81 21.30 -7.88 4.18
C VAL A 81 21.54 -9.39 4.07
N GLU A 82 20.50 -10.20 3.86
CA GLU A 82 20.69 -11.65 3.72
C GLU A 82 21.26 -12.05 2.35
N TRP A 83 20.99 -11.29 1.31
CA TRP A 83 21.60 -11.53 0.00
C TRP A 83 23.09 -11.20 -0.01
N GLU A 84 23.53 -10.17 0.72
CA GLU A 84 24.95 -9.82 0.85
C GLU A 84 25.79 -10.95 1.47
N THR A 85 25.16 -11.78 2.31
CA THR A 85 25.84 -12.85 3.06
C THR A 85 25.52 -14.25 2.55
N SER A 86 24.58 -14.41 1.61
CA SER A 86 24.16 -15.70 1.08
C SER A 86 25.07 -16.20 -0.05
N PRO A 87 25.63 -17.42 0.04
CA PRO A 87 26.36 -18.04 -1.06
C PRO A 87 25.50 -18.25 -2.31
N LEU A 88 24.19 -18.49 -2.15
CA LEU A 88 23.24 -18.64 -3.26
C LEU A 88 23.07 -17.32 -4.00
N ALA A 89 22.94 -16.21 -3.25
CA ALA A 89 22.87 -14.88 -3.82
C ALA A 89 24.18 -14.48 -4.52
N ALA A 90 25.34 -14.72 -3.91
CA ALA A 90 26.64 -14.45 -4.53
C ALA A 90 26.83 -15.20 -5.86
N ALA A 91 26.43 -16.48 -5.90
CA ALA A 91 26.45 -17.27 -7.13
C ALA A 91 25.50 -16.70 -8.19
N ARG A 92 24.30 -16.26 -7.79
CA ARG A 92 23.33 -15.66 -8.71
C ARG A 92 23.82 -14.33 -9.27
N ILE A 93 24.35 -13.44 -8.43
CA ILE A 93 24.93 -12.15 -8.83
C ILE A 93 25.99 -12.37 -9.93
N THR A 94 26.88 -13.34 -9.71
CA THR A 94 27.91 -13.70 -10.69
C THR A 94 27.32 -14.25 -11.99
N ALA A 95 26.35 -15.17 -11.90
CA ALA A 95 25.74 -15.82 -13.05
C ALA A 95 24.97 -14.84 -13.95
N GLU A 96 24.29 -13.86 -13.35
CA GLU A 96 23.46 -12.87 -14.05
C GLU A 96 24.24 -11.59 -14.39
N GLY A 97 25.50 -11.46 -13.94
CA GLY A 97 26.32 -10.27 -14.14
C GLY A 97 25.77 -9.03 -13.43
N LEU A 98 25.13 -9.22 -12.28
CA LEU A 98 24.58 -8.12 -11.47
C LEU A 98 25.70 -7.37 -10.74
N PRO A 99 25.57 -6.06 -10.52
CA PRO A 99 26.61 -5.27 -9.85
C PRO A 99 26.82 -5.66 -8.39
N ASP A 100 25.74 -5.92 -7.65
CA ASP A 100 25.76 -6.25 -6.24
C ASP A 100 24.44 -6.91 -5.79
N ALA A 101 24.29 -7.12 -4.48
CA ALA A 101 23.11 -7.74 -3.89
C ALA A 101 21.84 -6.89 -4.00
N SER A 102 21.94 -5.56 -4.02
CA SER A 102 20.76 -4.68 -4.16
C SER A 102 20.07 -4.88 -5.51
N ALA A 103 20.84 -5.16 -6.55
CA ALA A 103 20.32 -5.43 -7.89
C ALA A 103 19.51 -6.74 -8.00
N LEU A 104 19.60 -7.65 -7.00
CA LEU A 104 18.78 -8.85 -6.97
C LEU A 104 17.29 -8.54 -6.79
N HIS A 105 16.93 -7.42 -6.15
CA HIS A 105 15.54 -7.00 -5.98
C HIS A 105 14.83 -6.79 -7.31
N GLY A 106 15.36 -5.88 -8.14
CA GLY A 106 14.82 -5.62 -9.48
C GLY A 106 14.86 -6.86 -10.39
N TRP A 107 15.94 -7.65 -10.31
CA TRP A 107 16.04 -8.92 -11.03
C TRP A 107 14.93 -9.91 -10.62
N PHE A 108 14.70 -10.08 -9.32
CA PHE A 108 13.69 -10.98 -8.77
C PHE A 108 12.29 -10.57 -9.21
N LEU A 109 11.94 -9.30 -9.00
CA LEU A 109 10.65 -8.73 -9.39
C LEU A 109 10.45 -8.79 -10.90
N GLY A 110 11.52 -8.59 -11.69
CA GLY A 110 11.49 -8.72 -13.15
C GLY A 110 11.17 -10.13 -13.62
N ARG A 111 11.71 -11.16 -12.97
CA ARG A 111 11.38 -12.56 -13.29
C ARG A 111 9.92 -12.89 -13.00
N ILE A 112 9.39 -12.48 -11.84
CA ILE A 112 7.99 -12.72 -11.47
C ILE A 112 7.05 -11.90 -12.35
N SER A 113 7.38 -10.64 -12.63
CA SER A 113 6.61 -9.77 -13.53
C SER A 113 6.53 -10.37 -14.93
N SER A 114 7.64 -10.91 -15.45
CA SER A 114 7.66 -11.58 -16.75
C SER A 114 6.75 -12.81 -16.78
N PHE A 115 6.73 -13.58 -15.69
CA PHE A 115 5.79 -14.70 -15.57
C PHE A 115 4.34 -14.21 -15.60
N LEU A 116 3.96 -13.24 -14.78
CA LEU A 116 2.59 -12.71 -14.76
C LEU A 116 2.16 -12.16 -16.13
N VAL A 117 3.04 -11.42 -16.81
CA VAL A 117 2.78 -10.93 -18.18
C VAL A 117 2.58 -12.08 -19.16
N SER A 118 3.35 -13.17 -19.05
CA SER A 118 3.16 -14.37 -19.88
C SER A 118 1.81 -15.05 -19.63
N GLN A 119 1.21 -14.87 -18.45
CA GLN A 119 -0.12 -15.34 -18.09
C GLN A 119 -1.23 -14.32 -18.43
N GLY A 120 -0.91 -13.24 -19.14
CA GLY A 120 -1.87 -12.20 -19.52
C GLY A 120 -2.28 -11.28 -18.36
N ARG A 121 -1.46 -11.18 -17.31
CA ARG A 121 -1.70 -10.34 -16.14
C ARG A 121 -0.77 -9.11 -16.12
N HIS A 122 -1.18 -8.10 -15.37
CA HIS A 122 -0.49 -6.82 -15.19
C HIS A 122 0.03 -6.73 -13.75
N PRO A 123 1.35 -6.84 -13.52
CA PRO A 123 1.91 -6.73 -12.19
C PRO A 123 1.69 -5.33 -11.59
N ILE A 124 1.51 -5.28 -10.28
CA ILE A 124 1.60 -4.06 -9.47
C ILE A 124 2.65 -4.29 -8.38
N LEU A 125 3.44 -3.25 -8.11
CA LEU A 125 4.50 -3.22 -7.11
C LEU A 125 4.32 -2.02 -6.21
N TRP A 126 4.75 -2.10 -4.96
CA TRP A 126 5.03 -0.89 -4.18
C TRP A 126 6.28 -0.19 -4.73
N ASP A 127 6.36 1.14 -4.63
CA ASP A 127 7.64 1.80 -4.83
C ASP A 127 8.63 1.35 -3.77
N ASP A 128 9.86 1.03 -4.19
CA ASP A 128 10.97 0.77 -3.28
C ASP A 128 12.02 1.88 -3.40
N GLY A 129 12.18 2.66 -2.33
CA GLY A 129 13.10 3.79 -2.25
C GLY A 129 14.56 3.35 -2.22
N GLU A 130 14.84 2.09 -1.90
CA GLU A 130 16.21 1.55 -1.94
C GLU A 130 16.62 1.11 -3.35
N ASN A 131 15.66 0.77 -4.21
CA ASN A 131 15.93 0.38 -5.60
C ASN A 131 14.93 0.97 -6.61
N PRO A 132 14.77 2.30 -6.67
CA PRO A 132 13.85 2.94 -7.60
C PRO A 132 14.26 2.63 -9.04
N ASP A 133 15.59 2.55 -9.25
CA ASP A 133 16.44 1.94 -10.28
C ASP A 133 15.91 0.70 -11.03
N GLY A 134 15.41 -0.26 -10.26
CA GLY A 134 15.39 -1.66 -10.68
C GLY A 134 14.03 -2.21 -11.04
N LEU A 135 12.96 -1.42 -10.90
CA LEU A 135 11.60 -1.93 -11.04
C LEU A 135 11.28 -2.31 -12.51
N PRO A 136 10.62 -3.45 -12.75
CA PRO A 136 10.29 -3.90 -14.09
C PRO A 136 9.24 -3.00 -14.75
N LEU A 137 9.55 -2.47 -15.94
CA LEU A 137 8.70 -1.52 -16.68
C LEU A 137 7.27 -2.01 -16.97
N ALA A 138 7.04 -3.32 -17.00
CA ALA A 138 5.73 -3.90 -17.22
C ALA A 138 4.79 -3.75 -16.02
N ALA A 139 5.32 -3.45 -14.83
CA ALA A 139 4.54 -3.27 -13.62
C ALA A 139 4.05 -1.82 -13.49
N ALA A 140 2.81 -1.67 -12.99
CA ALA A 140 2.41 -0.42 -12.37
C ALA A 140 3.07 -0.29 -10.98
N VAL A 141 3.35 0.93 -10.55
CA VAL A 141 4.01 1.20 -9.27
C VAL A 141 3.09 2.00 -8.36
N MET A 142 2.91 1.51 -7.16
CA MET A 142 2.09 2.12 -6.11
C MET A 142 2.98 2.99 -5.23
N ILE A 143 2.81 4.30 -5.36
CA ILE A 143 3.65 5.32 -4.74
C ILE A 143 3.12 5.61 -3.34
N TRP A 144 3.75 5.05 -2.32
CA TRP A 144 3.28 5.16 -0.94
C TRP A 144 4.01 6.22 -0.11
N ARG A 145 5.17 6.68 -0.56
CA ARG A 145 5.96 7.72 0.13
C ARG A 145 5.52 9.12 -0.23
N ASP A 146 6.21 9.75 -1.17
CA ASP A 146 6.03 11.15 -1.53
C ASP A 146 5.90 11.34 -3.05
N PRO A 147 5.48 12.53 -3.50
CA PRO A 147 5.31 12.81 -4.93
C PRO A 147 6.60 12.75 -5.77
N GLU A 148 7.80 12.88 -5.19
CA GLU A 148 9.05 12.75 -5.94
C GLU A 148 9.28 11.32 -6.41
N HIS A 149 8.92 10.33 -5.60
CA HIS A 149 8.98 8.92 -5.99
C HIS A 149 8.05 8.66 -7.19
N GLY A 150 6.85 9.28 -7.19
CA GLY A 150 5.96 9.25 -8.34
C GLY A 150 6.56 9.91 -9.58
N ARG A 151 7.20 11.08 -9.43
CA ARG A 151 7.91 11.75 -10.53
C ARG A 151 9.04 10.89 -11.10
N ALA A 152 9.78 10.18 -10.25
CA ALA A 152 10.84 9.27 -10.69
C ALA A 152 10.25 8.10 -11.49
N ALA A 153 9.23 7.42 -10.96
CA ALA A 153 8.61 6.27 -11.61
C ALA A 153 7.93 6.64 -12.95
N VAL A 154 7.20 7.75 -13.02
CA VAL A 154 6.51 8.15 -14.26
C VAL A 154 7.47 8.54 -15.37
N ARG A 155 8.60 9.19 -15.04
CA ARG A 155 9.67 9.54 -16.01
C ARG A 155 10.27 8.31 -16.68
N ARG A 156 10.20 7.16 -16.01
CA ARG A 156 10.69 5.87 -16.52
C ARG A 156 9.63 5.10 -17.30
N GLY A 157 8.41 5.62 -17.35
CA GLY A 157 7.31 5.08 -18.15
C GLY A 157 6.38 4.14 -17.37
N HIS A 158 6.48 4.07 -16.05
CA HIS A 158 5.51 3.30 -15.25
C HIS A 158 4.14 3.96 -15.24
N ASN A 159 3.11 3.13 -15.11
CA ASN A 159 1.80 3.57 -14.65
C ASN A 159 1.79 3.61 -13.13
N LEU A 160 1.04 4.54 -12.54
CA LEU A 160 1.11 4.80 -11.11
C LEU A 160 -0.22 4.61 -10.40
N VAL A 161 -0.18 4.13 -9.16
CA VAL A 161 -1.25 4.30 -8.18
C VAL A 161 -0.71 5.21 -7.08
N MET A 162 -1.29 6.39 -6.89
CA MET A 162 -0.80 7.35 -5.89
C MET A 162 -1.44 7.05 -4.54
N ALA A 163 -0.63 6.66 -3.54
CA ALA A 163 -1.08 6.26 -2.21
C ALA A 163 -0.18 6.82 -1.08
N PRO A 164 0.14 8.13 -1.06
CA PRO A 164 1.06 8.71 -0.11
C PRO A 164 0.57 8.58 1.35
N PHE A 165 1.41 8.00 2.21
CA PHE A 165 1.01 7.53 3.54
C PHE A 165 0.39 8.62 4.43
N LEU A 166 0.87 9.87 4.33
CA LEU A 166 0.32 10.98 5.13
C LEU A 166 -1.10 11.42 4.72
N SER A 167 -1.70 10.82 3.69
CA SER A 167 -3.06 11.15 3.25
C SER A 167 -3.88 9.94 2.80
N THR A 168 -3.31 8.73 2.77
CA THR A 168 -4.05 7.53 2.38
C THR A 168 -3.92 6.36 3.36
N TYR A 169 -3.00 6.42 4.34
CA TYR A 169 -2.88 5.37 5.35
C TYR A 169 -3.87 5.62 6.49
N LEU A 170 -4.85 4.74 6.59
CA LEU A 170 -5.95 4.83 7.54
C LEU A 170 -5.63 4.14 8.86
N ASP A 171 -4.53 3.40 8.97
CA ASP A 171 -4.03 2.80 10.22
C ASP A 171 -3.40 3.83 11.17
N TYR A 172 -3.14 5.05 10.68
CA TYR A 172 -2.65 6.16 11.48
C TYR A 172 -3.79 6.75 12.34
N PRO A 173 -3.53 7.17 13.59
CA PRO A 173 -4.50 7.88 14.42
C PRO A 173 -5.07 9.13 13.74
N GLN A 174 -6.31 9.50 14.07
CA GLN A 174 -7.00 10.68 13.49
C GLN A 174 -6.85 11.97 14.29
N SER A 175 -6.29 11.89 15.50
CA SER A 175 -5.89 13.03 16.33
C SER A 175 -4.77 12.65 17.31
N ALA A 176 -4.15 13.65 17.93
CA ALA A 176 -3.09 13.42 18.92
C ALA A 176 -3.59 12.79 20.23
N ASP A 177 -4.85 13.04 20.60
CA ASP A 177 -5.41 12.62 21.89
C ASP A 177 -6.67 11.76 21.71
N GLY A 178 -6.84 10.77 22.59
CA GLY A 178 -8.10 10.01 22.73
C GLY A 178 -8.40 9.02 21.61
N GLU A 179 -7.39 8.68 20.79
CA GLU A 179 -7.51 7.67 19.73
C GLU A 179 -7.15 6.26 20.26
N PRO A 180 -7.74 5.19 19.70
CA PRO A 180 -7.27 3.83 19.92
C PRO A 180 -5.85 3.64 19.33
N PRO A 181 -5.15 2.54 19.67
CA PRO A 181 -3.82 2.25 19.13
C PRO A 181 -3.81 2.27 17.60
N GLY A 182 -2.93 3.07 16.99
CA GLY A 182 -2.68 3.07 15.56
C GLY A 182 -1.18 3.18 15.31
N GLN A 183 -0.78 3.28 14.04
CA GLN A 183 0.62 3.48 13.69
C GLN A 183 1.14 4.78 14.32
N PRO A 184 2.16 4.75 15.21
CA PRO A 184 2.50 5.90 16.04
C PRO A 184 3.37 6.95 15.32
N ALA A 185 3.53 6.85 13.99
CA ALA A 185 4.45 7.66 13.21
C ALA A 185 3.90 9.07 12.89
N ALA A 186 2.60 9.21 12.68
CA ALA A 186 1.96 10.50 12.46
C ALA A 186 0.47 10.47 12.79
N VAL A 187 -0.19 11.61 12.63
CA VAL A 187 -1.66 11.73 12.63
C VAL A 187 -2.10 11.99 11.20
N VAL A 188 -3.09 11.24 10.73
CA VAL A 188 -3.73 11.44 9.41
C VAL A 188 -5.18 11.80 9.63
N THR A 189 -5.49 13.09 9.56
CA THR A 189 -6.83 13.61 9.80
C THR A 189 -7.76 13.37 8.60
N LEU A 190 -9.07 13.59 8.81
CA LEU A 190 -10.03 13.60 7.71
C LEU A 190 -9.68 14.65 6.63
N GLU A 191 -9.15 15.80 7.05
CA GLU A 191 -8.78 16.88 6.13
C GLU A 191 -7.53 16.54 5.32
N ASP A 192 -6.56 15.84 5.91
CA ASP A 192 -5.37 15.37 5.18
C ASP A 192 -5.77 14.41 4.06
N VAL A 193 -6.66 13.46 4.34
CA VAL A 193 -7.20 12.53 3.33
C VAL A 193 -8.00 13.27 2.26
N TYR A 194 -8.83 14.24 2.66
CA TYR A 194 -9.63 15.01 1.72
C TYR A 194 -8.77 15.86 0.77
N ARG A 195 -7.68 16.43 1.28
CA ARG A 195 -6.76 17.27 0.51
C ARG A 195 -5.79 16.47 -0.36
N ASN A 196 -5.77 15.15 -0.24
CA ASN A 196 -5.05 14.29 -1.17
C ASN A 196 -5.44 14.64 -2.61
N ASP A 197 -4.46 14.94 -3.44
CA ASP A 197 -4.63 15.08 -4.87
C ASP A 197 -3.72 14.08 -5.55
N PRO A 198 -4.27 13.00 -6.14
CA PRO A 198 -3.46 12.01 -6.83
C PRO A 198 -2.84 12.54 -8.12
N LEU A 199 -3.22 13.74 -8.59
CA LEU A 199 -2.68 14.39 -9.76
C LEU A 199 -2.02 15.72 -9.35
N PRO A 200 -0.73 15.73 -8.97
CA PRO A 200 -0.07 16.98 -8.60
C PRO A 200 -0.19 18.03 -9.73
N PRO A 201 -0.57 19.27 -9.43
CA PRO A 201 -0.93 20.26 -10.44
C PRO A 201 0.23 20.70 -11.33
N ASP A 202 1.47 20.43 -10.91
CA ASP A 202 2.72 20.73 -11.63
C ASP A 202 3.11 19.62 -12.63
N TRP A 203 2.34 18.54 -12.74
CA TRP A 203 2.67 17.43 -13.63
C TRP A 203 2.26 17.69 -15.08
N ASP A 204 3.14 17.28 -16.00
CA ASP A 204 2.86 17.28 -17.43
C ASP A 204 1.60 16.40 -17.73
N PRO A 205 0.70 16.81 -18.64
CA PRO A 205 -0.47 16.02 -19.02
C PRO A 205 -0.16 14.56 -19.40
N ALA A 206 1.00 14.30 -20.01
CA ALA A 206 1.44 12.95 -20.37
C ALA A 206 1.84 12.11 -19.14
N TRP A 207 2.30 12.74 -18.05
CA TRP A 207 2.54 12.05 -16.78
C TRP A 207 1.23 11.84 -16.03
N ALA A 208 0.36 12.84 -15.99
CA ALA A 208 -0.98 12.70 -15.39
C ALA A 208 -1.77 11.55 -16.01
N ALA A 209 -1.68 11.36 -17.34
CA ALA A 209 -2.32 10.25 -18.05
C ALA A 209 -1.82 8.85 -17.66
N ARG A 210 -0.68 8.74 -16.96
CA ARG A 210 -0.12 7.47 -16.44
C ARG A 210 -0.58 7.15 -15.02
N VAL A 211 -1.23 8.09 -14.34
CA VAL A 211 -1.81 7.84 -13.01
C VAL A 211 -3.13 7.10 -13.19
N LEU A 212 -3.17 5.85 -12.71
CA LEU A 212 -4.33 4.97 -12.76
C LEU A 212 -5.38 5.33 -11.70
N GLY A 213 -4.95 5.92 -10.58
CA GLY A 213 -5.84 6.35 -9.50
C GLY A 213 -5.14 6.48 -8.15
N THR A 214 -5.94 6.40 -7.08
CA THR A 214 -5.49 6.42 -5.68
C THR A 214 -6.15 5.29 -4.90
N GLN A 215 -5.57 4.93 -3.75
CA GLN A 215 -6.07 3.88 -2.87
C GLN A 215 -5.75 4.24 -1.43
N GLY A 216 -6.62 3.83 -0.50
CA GLY A 216 -6.39 3.91 0.94
C GLY A 216 -5.89 2.58 1.49
N GLN A 217 -4.99 2.64 2.45
CA GLN A 217 -4.36 1.49 3.09
C GLN A 217 -4.86 1.37 4.52
N LEU A 218 -4.98 0.15 5.02
CA LEU A 218 -5.23 -0.11 6.44
C LEU A 218 -4.35 -1.28 6.86
N TRP A 219 -3.14 -0.97 7.31
CA TRP A 219 -2.26 -1.95 7.94
C TRP A 219 -2.79 -2.35 9.32
N THR A 220 -2.51 -3.58 9.76
CA THR A 220 -3.24 -4.20 10.88
C THR A 220 -2.37 -4.62 12.07
N GLU A 221 -1.17 -4.08 12.22
CA GLU A 221 -0.27 -4.35 13.35
C GLU A 221 -0.94 -4.02 14.70
N PHE A 222 -1.69 -2.91 14.73
CA PHE A 222 -2.43 -2.45 15.90
C PHE A 222 -3.94 -2.72 15.80
N VAL A 223 -4.42 -3.22 14.67
CA VAL A 223 -5.85 -3.37 14.35
C VAL A 223 -6.25 -4.85 14.42
N ARG A 224 -6.81 -5.27 15.57
CA ARG A 224 -7.12 -6.69 15.83
C ARG A 224 -8.58 -7.06 15.68
N THR A 225 -9.48 -6.09 15.51
CA THR A 225 -10.92 -6.34 15.45
C THR A 225 -11.56 -5.55 14.31
N PRO A 226 -12.68 -6.04 13.74
CA PRO A 226 -13.43 -5.32 12.72
C PRO A 226 -13.89 -3.94 13.19
N GLU A 227 -14.28 -3.79 14.46
CA GLU A 227 -14.75 -2.52 15.03
C GLU A 227 -13.63 -1.47 15.05
N HIS A 228 -12.40 -1.91 15.32
CA HIS A 228 -11.23 -1.04 15.26
C HIS A 228 -10.90 -0.64 13.82
N ALA A 229 -11.00 -1.58 12.88
CA ALA A 229 -10.83 -1.30 11.45
C ALA A 229 -11.87 -0.28 10.96
N GLU A 230 -13.14 -0.43 11.34
CA GLU A 230 -14.21 0.53 11.05
C GLU A 230 -13.92 1.93 11.62
N TYR A 231 -13.47 1.99 12.88
CA TYR A 231 -13.13 3.25 13.55
C TYR A 231 -12.06 4.03 12.81
N LEU A 232 -10.99 3.33 12.39
CA LEU A 232 -9.87 3.92 11.68
C LEU A 232 -10.24 4.27 10.23
N ALA A 233 -10.98 3.41 9.54
CA ALA A 233 -11.33 3.63 8.14
C ALA A 233 -12.39 4.73 7.94
N PHE A 234 -13.45 4.75 8.76
CA PHE A 234 -14.55 5.70 8.61
C PHE A 234 -14.48 6.83 9.63
N PRO A 235 -14.71 8.09 9.20
CA PRO A 235 -15.25 8.51 7.90
C PRO A 235 -14.19 8.86 6.84
N ARG A 236 -12.90 8.62 7.08
CA ARG A 236 -11.82 8.97 6.14
C ARG A 236 -11.99 8.35 4.75
N LEU A 237 -12.56 7.14 4.66
CA LEU A 237 -12.92 6.53 3.36
C LEU A 237 -13.89 7.38 2.54
N CYS A 238 -14.77 8.19 3.14
CA CYS A 238 -15.61 9.11 2.40
C CYS A 238 -14.79 10.25 1.76
N ALA A 239 -13.77 10.75 2.46
CA ALA A 239 -12.87 11.75 1.92
C ALA A 239 -12.00 11.19 0.79
N LEU A 240 -11.49 9.96 0.95
CA LEU A 240 -10.74 9.28 -0.10
C LEU A 240 -11.61 9.02 -1.35
N ALA A 241 -12.88 8.62 -1.15
CA ALA A 241 -13.81 8.44 -2.26
C ALA A 241 -14.05 9.75 -3.02
N GLU A 242 -14.16 10.88 -2.31
CA GLU A 242 -14.26 12.20 -2.93
C GLU A 242 -12.99 12.55 -3.72
N SER A 243 -11.80 12.30 -3.15
CA SER A 243 -10.53 12.59 -3.83
C SER A 243 -10.31 11.73 -5.07
N ALA A 244 -10.85 10.51 -5.08
CA ALA A 244 -10.73 9.59 -6.21
C ALA A 244 -11.75 9.87 -7.33
N TRP A 245 -12.89 10.50 -7.03
CA TRP A 245 -14.02 10.61 -7.96
C TRP A 245 -14.31 12.03 -8.45
N SER A 246 -14.21 13.02 -7.56
CA SER A 246 -14.71 14.37 -7.82
C SER A 246 -13.61 15.31 -8.32
N VAL A 247 -13.92 16.03 -9.40
CA VAL A 247 -12.98 16.99 -10.02
C VAL A 247 -12.97 18.31 -9.25
N GLU A 248 -14.15 18.88 -8.98
CA GLU A 248 -14.31 20.09 -8.17
C GLU A 248 -14.64 19.70 -6.74
N ARG A 249 -13.87 20.22 -5.78
CA ARG A 249 -13.91 19.83 -4.38
C ARG A 249 -13.91 21.08 -3.50
N ASP A 250 -14.93 21.21 -2.64
CA ASP A 250 -14.99 22.25 -1.59
C ASP A 250 -15.12 21.61 -0.20
N TRP A 251 -14.21 21.98 0.70
CA TRP A 251 -14.13 21.35 2.02
C TRP A 251 -15.38 21.59 2.86
N HIS A 252 -15.96 22.79 2.80
CA HIS A 252 -17.14 23.13 3.59
C HIS A 252 -18.39 22.37 3.09
N ASP A 253 -18.55 22.27 1.77
CA ASP A 253 -19.59 21.45 1.15
C ASP A 253 -19.43 19.97 1.48
N PHE A 254 -18.22 19.41 1.36
CA PHE A 254 -17.93 18.03 1.75
C PHE A 254 -18.30 17.76 3.20
N ARG A 255 -17.92 18.67 4.11
CA ARG A 255 -18.26 18.58 5.53
C ARG A 255 -19.75 18.61 5.78
N ALA A 256 -20.50 19.48 5.11
CA ALA A 256 -21.95 19.55 5.21
C ALA A 256 -22.63 18.25 4.71
N ARG A 257 -22.15 17.70 3.58
CA ARG A 257 -22.63 16.41 3.05
C ARG A 257 -22.28 15.24 3.96
N LEU A 258 -21.08 15.23 4.53
CA LEU A 258 -20.66 14.19 5.47
C LEU A 258 -21.51 14.23 6.75
N ASP A 259 -21.78 15.41 7.30
CA ASP A 259 -22.66 15.56 8.45
C ASP A 259 -24.07 15.02 8.14
N ALA A 260 -24.63 15.34 6.97
CA ALA A 260 -25.89 14.77 6.49
C ALA A 260 -25.83 13.25 6.23
N HIS A 261 -24.65 12.70 5.93
CA HIS A 261 -24.43 11.27 5.71
C HIS A 261 -24.26 10.47 7.02
N THR A 262 -24.08 11.13 8.16
CA THR A 262 -23.87 10.47 9.47
C THR A 262 -24.89 9.37 9.81
N PRO A 263 -26.20 9.54 9.58
CA PRO A 263 -27.17 8.46 9.84
C PRO A 263 -26.92 7.19 9.02
N MET A 264 -26.43 7.34 7.79
CA MET A 264 -26.04 6.21 6.95
C MET A 264 -24.77 5.54 7.50
N LEU A 265 -23.74 6.32 7.86
CA LEU A 265 -22.52 5.80 8.48
C LEU A 265 -22.81 5.01 9.75
N ALA A 266 -23.69 5.52 10.61
CA ALA A 266 -24.10 4.81 11.83
C ALA A 266 -24.77 3.45 11.55
N ARG A 267 -25.31 3.25 10.34
CA ARG A 267 -25.92 1.99 9.91
C ARG A 267 -24.91 1.02 9.30
N ILE A 268 -23.95 1.51 8.52
CA ILE A 268 -23.02 0.66 7.75
C ILE A 268 -21.67 0.44 8.41
N ALA A 269 -21.26 1.34 9.30
CA ALA A 269 -20.01 1.30 10.04
C ALA A 269 -20.31 1.79 11.48
N PRO A 270 -21.06 1.02 12.29
CA PRO A 270 -21.54 1.48 13.59
C PRO A 270 -20.41 1.88 14.57
N HIS A 271 -19.19 1.40 14.33
CA HIS A 271 -18.00 1.72 15.14
C HIS A 271 -17.14 2.85 14.57
N HIS A 272 -17.56 3.52 13.49
CA HIS A 272 -16.82 4.64 12.89
C HIS A 272 -16.50 5.75 13.89
N ARG A 273 -15.40 6.47 13.65
CA ARG A 273 -15.05 7.63 14.46
C ARG A 273 -16.11 8.72 14.29
N ARG A 274 -16.75 9.12 15.38
CA ARG A 274 -17.72 10.22 15.35
C ARG A 274 -17.03 11.52 15.03
N VAL A 275 -17.49 12.16 13.96
CA VAL A 275 -17.08 13.50 13.63
C VAL A 275 -17.68 14.47 14.65
N ARG A 276 -16.85 15.25 15.34
CA ARG A 276 -17.37 16.38 16.09
C ARG A 276 -17.96 17.36 15.08
N THR A 277 -19.29 17.50 15.07
CA THR A 277 -19.93 18.62 14.40
C THR A 277 -19.36 19.89 15.03
N SER A 278 -18.86 20.83 14.25
CA SER A 278 -18.58 22.18 14.71
C SER A 278 -19.90 22.77 15.19
N GLY A 279 -20.22 22.55 16.46
CA GLY A 279 -21.33 23.17 17.11
C GLY A 279 -21.07 24.66 17.11
N VAL A 280 -21.85 25.40 16.32
CA VAL A 280 -22.47 26.62 16.83
C VAL A 280 -22.93 26.27 18.23
N THR A 281 -22.27 26.83 19.23
CA THR A 281 -22.58 26.54 20.62
C THR A 281 -24.06 26.85 20.85
N ALA A 282 -24.74 26.08 21.69
CA ALA A 282 -26.15 26.32 22.03
C ALA A 282 -26.40 27.72 22.65
N GLU A 283 -25.33 28.49 22.90
CA GLU A 283 -25.34 29.88 23.36
C GLU A 283 -25.66 30.88 22.23
N GLU A 284 -25.23 30.64 20.98
CA GLU A 284 -25.48 31.56 19.86
C GLU A 284 -26.92 31.48 19.31
N ARG A 285 -27.65 30.39 19.59
CA ARG A 285 -29.08 30.30 19.23
C ARG A 285 -29.99 31.09 20.18
N ARG A 286 -29.51 31.53 21.35
CA ARG A 286 -30.32 32.28 22.32
C ARG A 286 -30.29 33.79 22.12
N THR A 287 -29.34 34.32 21.35
CA THR A 287 -29.22 35.78 21.12
C THR A 287 -30.06 36.31 19.97
N HIS A 288 -30.65 35.43 19.14
CA HIS A 288 -31.47 35.82 17.97
C HIS A 288 -32.99 35.57 18.13
N SER A 289 -33.47 35.30 19.35
CA SER A 289 -34.92 35.20 19.64
C SER A 289 -35.41 36.24 20.65
N GLY A 290 -34.64 37.31 20.86
CA GLY A 290 -35.08 38.48 21.63
C GLY A 290 -35.27 39.68 20.71
N CYS A 291 -36.43 39.75 20.05
CA CYS A 291 -37.02 40.98 19.56
C CYS A 291 -38.36 41.18 20.28
#